data_AF-A0A7C4UM22-F1
#
_entry.id   AF-A0A7C4UM22-F1
#
_cell.length_a   1.000
_cell.length_b   1.000
_cell.length_c   1.000
_cell.angle_alpha   90.00
_cell.angle_beta   90.00
_cell.angle_gamma   90.00
#
_symmetry.space_group_name_H-M   'P 1'
#
loop_
_entity.id
_entity.type
_entity.pdbx_description
1 polymer ?
#
loop_
_entity_poly.entity_id
_entity_poly.type
_entity_poly.pdbx_seq_one_letter_code
_entity_poly.pdbx_strand_id
1 'polypeptide(L)'
;MANSSKDGQAPARRIGGCVAIVAILIGCSCLAGLWYVFAGDSIDVLQTSLKLQTGGETTTGTVVDVEQFSGVKPNSNTTFKLFVEYTVDGQTYTIQSIAYYPTRSSSWVGESMPVIYDPADPDRYVSGALVEPVPGCISLLTRNEEI
;
A
#
# COMPACT_ATOMS: atom_id res chain seq x y z
N MET A 1 21.90 65.69 -26.89
CA MET A 1 20.83 65.77 -25.87
C MET A 1 19.72 64.83 -26.27
N ALA A 2 19.53 63.73 -25.54
CA ALA A 2 18.31 62.92 -25.59
C ALA A 2 18.26 62.09 -24.30
N ASN A 3 17.58 62.60 -23.28
CA ASN A 3 17.22 61.83 -22.09
C ASN A 3 15.94 61.05 -22.41
N SER A 4 16.09 59.74 -22.63
CA SER A 4 14.97 58.82 -22.84
C SER A 4 14.38 58.44 -21.48
N SER A 5 13.26 59.05 -21.14
CA SER A 5 12.45 58.68 -19.97
C SER A 5 11.78 57.33 -20.24
N LYS A 6 12.14 56.32 -19.44
CA LYS A 6 11.51 54.99 -19.41
C LYS A 6 10.69 54.84 -18.13
N ASP A 7 9.89 55.83 -17.80
CA ASP A 7 9.05 55.81 -16.60
C ASP A 7 7.59 55.57 -16.98
N GLY A 8 7.26 54.32 -17.29
CA GLY A 8 5.88 53.98 -17.68
C GLY A 8 5.46 52.53 -17.48
N GLN A 9 6.33 51.65 -16.97
CA GLN A 9 6.04 50.21 -16.91
C GLN A 9 6.41 49.60 -15.54
N ALA A 10 5.97 50.22 -14.45
CA ALA A 10 6.34 49.81 -13.09
C ALA A 10 5.27 49.04 -12.28
N PRO A 11 3.93 49.25 -12.40
CA PRO A 11 2.99 48.61 -11.48
C PRO A 11 2.59 47.18 -11.89
N ALA A 12 2.40 46.90 -13.18
CA ALA A 12 1.90 45.60 -13.64
C ALA A 12 2.88 44.44 -13.41
N ARG A 13 4.20 44.68 -13.54
CA ARG A 13 5.25 43.67 -13.28
C ARG A 13 5.40 43.32 -11.80
N ARG A 14 5.15 44.27 -10.89
CA ARG A 14 5.22 44.04 -9.44
C ARG A 14 4.07 43.18 -8.94
N ILE A 15 2.86 43.43 -9.45
CA ILE A 15 1.66 42.64 -9.10
C ILE A 15 1.81 41.21 -9.63
N GLY A 16 2.30 41.04 -10.87
CA GLY A 16 2.56 39.71 -11.44
C GLY A 16 3.59 38.89 -10.64
N GLY A 17 4.64 39.53 -10.12
CA GLY A 17 5.63 38.89 -9.26
C GLY A 17 5.04 38.38 -7.95
N CYS A 18 4.21 39.19 -7.27
CA CYS A 18 3.55 38.78 -6.03
C CYS A 18 2.60 37.59 -6.24
N VAL A 19 1.82 37.60 -7.33
CA VAL A 19 0.89 36.50 -7.65
C VAL A 19 1.66 35.21 -7.92
N ALA A 20 2.79 35.27 -8.64
CA ALA A 20 3.62 34.11 -8.91
C ALA A 20 4.20 33.48 -7.62
N ILE A 21 4.67 34.30 -6.68
CA ILE A 21 5.22 33.81 -5.40
C ILE A 21 4.13 33.11 -4.58
N VAL A 22 2.94 33.70 -4.49
CA VAL A 22 1.81 33.08 -3.76
C VAL A 22 1.41 31.76 -4.41
N ALA A 23 1.35 31.70 -5.74
CA ALA A 23 1.04 30.47 -6.47
C ALA A 23 2.08 29.36 -6.20
N ILE A 24 3.37 29.70 -6.14
CA ILE A 24 4.44 28.75 -5.81
C ILE A 24 4.31 28.22 -4.38
N LEU A 25 4.05 29.10 -3.40
CA LEU A 25 3.90 28.69 -2.00
C LEU A 25 2.71 27.75 -1.80
N ILE A 26 1.59 28.02 -2.47
CA ILE A 26 0.42 27.13 -2.46
C ILE A 26 0.78 25.80 -3.12
N GLY A 27 1.42 25.83 -4.29
CA GLY A 27 1.86 24.62 -4.98
C GLY A 27 2.80 23.75 -4.15
N CYS A 28 3.81 24.33 -3.51
CA CYS A 28 4.73 23.62 -2.63
C CYS A 28 4.02 23.03 -1.40
N SER A 29 3.07 23.76 -0.81
CA SER A 29 2.29 23.26 0.33
C SER A 29 1.45 22.04 -0.04
N CYS A 30 0.84 22.05 -1.24
CA CYS A 30 0.08 20.91 -1.75
C CYS A 30 0.95 19.69 -2.02
N LEU A 31 2.14 19.88 -2.60
CA LEU A 31 3.08 18.78 -2.88
C LEU A 31 3.61 18.13 -1.59
N ALA A 32 3.91 18.93 -0.56
CA ALA A 32 4.33 18.42 0.74
C ALA A 32 3.21 17.62 1.42
N GLY A 33 1.96 18.11 1.35
CA GLY A 33 0.80 17.38 1.87
C GLY A 33 0.58 16.05 1.15
N LEU A 34 0.67 16.04 -0.18
CA LEU A 34 0.53 14.81 -0.97
C LEU A 34 1.62 13.79 -0.63
N TRP A 35 2.87 14.25 -0.48
CA TRP A 35 3.97 13.40 -0.07
C TRP A 35 3.75 12.79 1.31
N TYR A 36 3.27 13.58 2.28
CA TYR A 36 3.04 13.11 3.65
C TYR A 36 1.96 12.02 3.70
N VAL A 37 0.87 12.20 2.95
CA VAL A 37 -0.21 11.20 2.87
C VAL A 37 0.29 9.89 2.25
N PHE A 38 1.05 9.96 1.14
CA PHE A 38 1.60 8.74 0.52
C PHE A 38 2.73 8.09 1.34
N ALA A 39 3.52 8.88 2.05
CA ALA A 39 4.63 8.38 2.84
C ALA A 39 4.17 7.66 4.11
N GLY A 40 3.10 8.12 4.78
CA GLY A 40 2.60 7.52 6.01
C GLY A 40 2.29 6.03 5.84
N ASP A 41 1.36 5.71 4.95
CA ASP A 41 0.88 4.33 4.73
C ASP A 41 2.01 3.42 4.20
N SER A 42 2.88 3.96 3.35
CA SER A 42 4.01 3.20 2.78
C SER A 42 5.04 2.82 3.84
N ILE A 43 5.24 3.68 4.85
CA ILE A 43 6.21 3.43 5.92
C ILE A 43 5.71 2.34 6.86
N ASP A 44 4.44 2.32 7.21
CA ASP A 44 3.88 1.30 8.13
C ASP A 44 3.96 -0.11 7.53
N VAL A 45 3.65 -0.23 6.24
CA VAL A 45 3.76 -1.50 5.49
C VAL A 45 5.22 -1.99 5.43
N LEU A 46 6.17 -1.08 5.23
CA LEU A 46 7.59 -1.40 5.19
C LEU A 46 8.14 -1.79 6.57
N GLN A 47 7.76 -1.05 7.62
CA GLN A 47 8.15 -1.35 9.00
C GLN A 47 7.62 -2.71 9.44
N THR A 48 6.37 -3.01 9.08
CA THR A 48 5.76 -4.33 9.30
C THR A 48 6.57 -5.43 8.62
N SER A 49 6.94 -5.23 7.36
CA SER A 49 7.76 -6.19 6.61
C SER A 49 9.11 -6.44 7.29
N LEU A 50 9.81 -5.37 7.71
CA LEU A 50 11.09 -5.47 8.42
C LEU A 50 10.96 -6.16 9.77
N LYS A 51 9.88 -5.89 10.52
CA LYS A 51 9.61 -6.52 11.80
C LYS A 51 9.35 -8.01 11.64
N LEU A 52 8.52 -8.40 10.67
CA LEU A 52 8.24 -9.80 10.35
C LEU A 52 9.49 -10.53 9.82
N GLN A 53 10.37 -9.85 9.07
CA GLN A 53 11.60 -10.46 8.58
C GLN A 53 12.60 -10.77 9.71
N THR A 54 12.61 -9.98 10.78
CA THR A 54 13.59 -10.10 11.87
C THR A 54 13.09 -10.87 13.08
N GLY A 55 11.77 -10.92 13.30
CA GLY A 55 11.17 -11.58 14.47
C GLY A 55 9.83 -12.28 14.21
N GLY A 56 9.45 -12.47 12.95
CA GLY A 56 8.24 -13.22 12.62
C GLY A 56 8.43 -14.72 12.81
N GLU A 57 7.37 -15.39 13.27
CA GLU A 57 7.26 -16.85 13.31
C GLU A 57 6.43 -17.36 12.13
N THR A 58 6.75 -18.55 11.64
CA THR A 58 6.02 -19.20 10.54
C THR A 58 5.07 -20.26 11.07
N THR A 59 3.80 -20.20 10.69
CA THR A 59 2.81 -21.26 10.89
C THR A 59 2.14 -21.63 9.56
N THR A 60 1.33 -22.68 9.56
CA THR A 60 0.56 -23.09 8.38
C THR A 60 -0.87 -22.62 8.55
N GLY A 61 -1.34 -21.81 7.60
CA GLY A 61 -2.75 -21.43 7.47
C GLY A 61 -3.45 -22.20 6.36
N THR A 62 -4.78 -22.18 6.38
CA THR A 62 -5.65 -22.78 5.37
C THR A 62 -6.54 -21.70 4.76
N VAL A 63 -6.67 -21.67 3.45
CA VAL A 63 -7.58 -20.73 2.77
C VAL A 63 -9.02 -21.14 3.04
N VAL A 64 -9.81 -20.24 3.62
CA VAL A 64 -11.23 -20.50 3.92
C VAL A 64 -12.18 -19.80 2.96
N ASP A 65 -11.75 -18.67 2.38
CA ASP A 65 -12.56 -17.93 1.44
C ASP A 65 -11.70 -17.20 0.40
N VAL A 66 -12.31 -16.89 -0.74
CA VAL A 66 -11.68 -16.20 -1.86
C VAL A 66 -12.64 -15.18 -2.43
N GLU A 67 -12.31 -13.90 -2.28
CA GLU A 67 -13.09 -12.80 -2.84
C GLU A 67 -12.42 -12.24 -4.09
N GLN A 68 -13.18 -12.02 -5.16
CA GLN A 68 -12.68 -11.37 -6.37
C GLN A 68 -12.70 -9.85 -6.20
N PHE A 69 -11.62 -9.15 -6.55
CA PHE A 69 -11.64 -7.68 -6.59
C PHE A 69 -12.69 -7.19 -7.58
N SER A 70 -13.79 -6.65 -7.05
CA SER A 70 -14.91 -6.14 -7.84
C SER A 70 -14.53 -4.77 -8.41
N GLY A 71 -14.24 -4.69 -9.71
CA GLY A 71 -13.89 -3.41 -10.35
C GLY A 71 -13.03 -3.53 -11.60
N VAL A 72 -12.41 -4.69 -11.84
CA VAL A 72 -11.65 -4.96 -13.05
C VAL A 72 -12.55 -5.71 -14.02
N LYS A 73 -12.74 -5.18 -15.25
CA LYS A 73 -13.40 -5.91 -16.34
C LYS A 73 -12.80 -7.32 -16.44
N PRO A 74 -13.59 -8.36 -16.74
CA PRO A 74 -13.10 -9.73 -16.88
C PRO A 74 -12.12 -9.82 -18.07
N ASN A 75 -10.86 -9.48 -17.81
CA ASN A 75 -9.72 -9.83 -18.62
C ASN A 75 -8.90 -10.87 -17.84
N SER A 76 -7.88 -11.42 -18.49
CA SER A 76 -7.06 -12.54 -18.01
C SER A 76 -6.32 -12.30 -16.68
N ASN A 77 -6.34 -11.09 -16.11
CA ASN A 77 -5.63 -10.75 -14.87
C ASN A 77 -6.63 -10.38 -13.76
N THR A 78 -7.51 -11.31 -13.43
CA THR A 78 -8.37 -11.15 -12.26
C THR A 78 -7.54 -11.22 -11.00
N THR A 79 -7.66 -10.22 -10.12
CA THR A 79 -7.03 -10.23 -8.80
C THR A 79 -8.02 -10.76 -7.76
N PHE A 80 -7.54 -11.62 -6.87
CA PHE A 80 -8.32 -12.21 -5.79
C PHE A 80 -7.73 -11.83 -4.43
N LYS A 81 -8.60 -11.73 -3.43
CA LYS A 81 -8.27 -11.66 -2.01
C LYS A 81 -8.52 -13.04 -1.42
N LEU A 82 -7.48 -13.66 -0.89
CA LEU A 82 -7.57 -14.89 -0.12
C LEU A 82 -7.77 -14.55 1.36
N PHE A 83 -8.71 -15.25 2.00
CA PHE A 83 -8.89 -15.28 3.45
C PHE A 83 -8.28 -16.57 3.98
N VAL A 84 -7.32 -16.44 4.90
CA VAL A 84 -6.54 -17.56 5.43
C VAL A 84 -6.79 -17.66 6.92
N GLU A 85 -7.16 -18.85 7.39
CA GLU A 85 -7.26 -19.15 8.81
C GLU A 85 -6.03 -19.90 9.30
N TYR A 86 -5.53 -19.53 10.46
CA TYR A 86 -4.41 -20.22 11.10
C TYR A 86 -4.56 -20.19 12.62
N THR A 87 -3.93 -21.13 13.31
CA THR A 87 -4.04 -21.29 14.76
C THR A 87 -2.69 -21.05 15.44
N VAL A 88 -2.70 -20.20 16.47
CA VAL A 88 -1.55 -19.94 17.35
C VAL A 88 -2.03 -20.08 18.79
N ASP A 89 -1.35 -20.90 19.59
CA ASP A 89 -1.68 -21.15 21.00
C ASP A 89 -3.14 -21.56 21.27
N GLY A 90 -3.74 -22.29 20.33
CA GLY A 90 -5.13 -22.76 20.42
C GLY A 90 -6.19 -21.71 20.06
N GLN A 91 -5.78 -20.50 19.66
CA GLN A 91 -6.66 -19.47 19.14
C GLN A 91 -6.54 -19.39 17.61
N THR A 92 -7.68 -19.33 16.92
CA THR A 92 -7.75 -19.20 15.47
C THR A 92 -7.85 -17.73 15.08
N TYR A 93 -7.06 -17.35 14.07
CA TYR A 93 -7.02 -16.02 13.49
C TYR A 93 -7.32 -16.11 12.00
N THR A 94 -7.96 -15.08 11.46
CA THR A 94 -8.28 -14.97 10.02
C THR A 94 -7.61 -13.73 9.45
N ILE A 95 -6.88 -13.90 8.35
CA ILE A 95 -6.17 -12.81 7.66
C ILE A 95 -6.64 -12.69 6.22
N GLN A 96 -6.60 -11.47 5.69
CA GLN A 96 -6.88 -11.20 4.29
C GLN A 96 -5.60 -10.84 3.54
N SER A 97 -5.40 -11.43 2.37
CA SER A 97 -4.31 -11.04 1.45
C SER A 97 -4.59 -9.79 0.63
N ILE A 98 -3.53 -9.02 0.34
CA ILE A 98 -3.64 -7.75 -0.41
C ILE A 98 -4.02 -8.01 -1.88
N ALA A 99 -3.41 -8.99 -2.53
CA ALA A 99 -3.72 -9.32 -3.93
C ALA A 99 -3.08 -10.65 -4.34
N TYR A 100 -3.86 -11.49 -5.02
CA TYR A 100 -3.41 -12.73 -5.62
C TYR A 100 -3.77 -12.78 -7.12
N TYR A 101 -2.80 -13.15 -7.96
CA TYR A 101 -2.99 -13.34 -9.40
C TYR A 101 -2.92 -14.84 -9.70
N PRO A 102 -4.03 -15.50 -10.03
CA PRO A 102 -4.01 -16.90 -10.36
C PRO A 102 -3.32 -17.10 -11.70
N THR A 103 -2.31 -17.97 -11.69
CA THR A 103 -1.72 -18.53 -12.90
C THR A 103 -2.55 -19.68 -13.46
N ARG A 104 -3.52 -20.22 -12.69
CA ARG A 104 -4.44 -21.29 -13.10
C ARG A 104 -5.83 -21.13 -12.47
N SER A 105 -6.84 -21.70 -13.12
CA SER A 105 -8.26 -21.66 -12.75
C SER A 105 -8.63 -22.49 -11.50
N SER A 106 -7.73 -22.60 -10.53
CA SER A 106 -7.92 -23.47 -9.35
C SER A 106 -8.70 -22.78 -8.24
N SER A 107 -9.53 -23.57 -7.57
CA SER A 107 -10.14 -23.25 -6.27
C SER A 107 -9.05 -23.31 -5.20
N TRP A 108 -8.72 -22.16 -4.60
CA TRP A 108 -7.73 -22.07 -3.52
C TRP A 108 -8.28 -22.48 -2.16
N VAL A 109 -9.61 -22.54 -2.01
CA VAL A 109 -10.27 -22.91 -0.76
C VAL A 109 -9.85 -24.31 -0.33
N GLY A 110 -9.35 -24.41 0.90
CA GLY A 110 -8.81 -25.63 1.50
C GLY A 110 -7.30 -25.83 1.27
N GLU A 111 -6.63 -25.00 0.47
CA GLU A 111 -5.18 -25.09 0.32
C GLU A 111 -4.46 -24.55 1.56
N SER A 112 -3.36 -25.22 1.92
CA SER A 112 -2.48 -24.79 3.00
C SER A 112 -1.39 -23.86 2.47
N MET A 113 -1.09 -22.78 3.19
CA MET A 113 -0.01 -21.85 2.88
C MET A 113 0.73 -21.43 4.15
N PRO A 114 2.04 -21.11 4.07
CA PRO A 114 2.73 -20.62 5.24
C PRO A 114 2.40 -19.15 5.49
N VAL A 115 2.29 -18.86 6.77
CA VAL A 115 1.82 -17.61 7.34
C VAL A 115 2.91 -17.14 8.29
N ILE A 116 3.52 -16.00 7.99
CA ILE A 116 4.50 -15.37 8.87
C ILE A 116 3.76 -14.37 9.74
N TYR A 117 3.71 -14.57 11.06
CA TYR A 117 3.02 -13.68 12.00
C TYR A 117 3.98 -13.14 13.07
N ASP A 118 3.61 -12.04 13.72
CA ASP A 118 4.30 -11.56 14.93
C ASP A 118 3.73 -12.27 16.17
N PRO A 119 4.50 -13.09 16.89
CA PRO A 119 3.98 -13.81 18.08
C PRO A 119 3.57 -12.87 19.22
N ALA A 120 4.05 -11.63 19.25
CA ALA A 120 3.60 -10.64 20.22
C ALA A 120 2.24 -10.02 19.87
N ASP A 121 1.83 -10.08 18.60
CA ASP A 121 0.57 -9.49 18.09
C ASP A 121 0.06 -10.25 16.85
N PRO A 122 -0.44 -11.50 17.01
CA PRO A 122 -0.81 -12.37 15.90
C PRO A 122 -1.98 -11.80 15.06
N ASP A 123 -2.85 -10.98 15.64
CA ASP A 123 -4.01 -10.40 14.93
C ASP A 123 -3.61 -9.29 13.93
N ARG A 124 -2.43 -8.69 14.09
CA ARG A 124 -2.12 -7.40 13.45
C ARG A 124 -1.15 -7.47 12.29
N TYR A 125 -0.18 -8.38 12.34
CA TYR A 125 0.93 -8.38 11.40
C TYR A 125 1.17 -9.77 10.84
N VAL A 126 0.74 -9.98 9.60
CA VAL A 126 0.88 -11.27 8.96
C VAL A 126 1.32 -11.11 7.50
N SER A 127 2.31 -11.87 7.06
CA SER A 127 2.73 -11.95 5.65
C SER A 127 2.56 -13.39 5.18
N GLY A 128 1.75 -13.58 4.14
CA GLY A 128 1.61 -14.87 3.48
C GLY A 128 2.79 -15.06 2.54
N ALA A 129 3.74 -15.90 2.94
CA ALA A 129 4.78 -16.32 2.02
C ALA A 129 4.16 -17.37 1.10
N LEU A 130 3.91 -17.06 -0.17
CA LEU A 130 3.50 -18.09 -1.10
C LEU A 130 4.69 -19.02 -1.34
N VAL A 131 4.52 -20.31 -1.08
CA VAL A 131 5.45 -21.37 -1.48
C VAL A 131 5.25 -21.60 -2.97
N GLU A 132 5.67 -20.64 -3.79
CA GLU A 132 6.42 -20.89 -5.02
C GLU A 132 7.25 -19.63 -5.29
N PRO A 133 8.58 -19.75 -5.43
CA PRO A 133 9.46 -18.60 -5.58
C PRO A 133 9.26 -17.99 -6.97
N VAL A 134 8.42 -16.94 -7.05
CA VAL A 134 8.71 -15.88 -8.00
C VAL A 134 9.80 -15.04 -7.34
N PRO A 135 11.04 -14.99 -7.89
CA PRO A 135 12.09 -14.18 -7.30
C PRO A 135 11.64 -12.71 -7.31
N GLY A 136 11.33 -12.15 -6.14
CA GLY A 136 11.14 -10.71 -5.97
C GLY A 136 9.77 -10.19 -5.50
N CYS A 137 8.78 -11.03 -5.19
CA CYS A 137 7.48 -10.55 -4.69
C CYS A 137 7.17 -11.09 -3.29
N ILE A 138 7.44 -10.28 -2.25
CA ILE A 138 6.85 -10.46 -0.93
C ILE A 138 5.46 -9.84 -0.99
N SER A 139 4.42 -10.65 -0.93
CA SER A 139 3.04 -10.15 -0.76
C SER A 139 2.81 -9.86 0.72
N LEU A 140 2.73 -8.58 1.06
CA LEU A 140 2.28 -8.15 2.38
C LEU A 140 0.78 -8.45 2.49
N LEU A 141 0.29 -8.77 3.69
CA LEU A 141 -1.14 -8.90 3.98
C LEU A 141 -1.51 -7.72 4.88
N THR A 142 -2.60 -7.01 4.57
CA THR A 142 -3.07 -5.88 5.38
C THR A 142 -4.47 -6.20 5.89
N ARG A 143 -4.74 -5.83 7.14
CA ARG A 143 -6.03 -5.96 7.82
C ARG A 143 -7.16 -5.28 7.00
N ASN A 144 -8.35 -5.88 6.98
CA ASN A 144 -9.57 -5.14 6.68
C ASN A 144 -9.86 -4.19 7.85
N GLU A 145 -9.70 -2.89 7.64
CA GLU A 145 -10.45 -1.93 8.44
C GLU A 145 -11.91 -2.04 8.00
N GLU A 146 -12.78 -2.57 8.88
CA GLU A 146 -14.22 -2.38 8.74
C GLU A 146 -14.49 -0.86 8.77
N ILE A 147 -15.04 -0.33 7.66
CA ILE A 147 -15.64 1.00 7.56
C ILE A 147 -17.10 0.90 8.01
#